data_AF-A0A7S3ZKL8-F1
#
_entry.id   AF-A0A7S3ZKL8-F1
#
_cell.length_a   1.000
_cell.length_b   1.000
_cell.length_c   1.000
_cell.angle_alpha   90.00
_cell.angle_beta   90.00
_cell.angle_gamma   90.00
#
_symmetry.space_group_name_H-M   'P 1'
#
loop_
_entity.id
_entity.type
_entity.pdbx_description
1 polymer ?
#
loop_
_entity_poly.entity_id
_entity_poly.type
_entity_poly.pdbx_seq_one_letter_code
_entity_poly.pdbx_strand_id
1 'polypeptide(L)'
;MGNAESGPETKEQDSPPPPPPAAAPEAPPPPAAASEAPKTPLMTPPPIKKAKLSLLKSLKDVREPLSQEKTIEALVADEDFSNEHLDRLATSSESESSDSDDDEDRRRFELLKVLRNVFSRVGLVLWLLGFTAFYAYSAFDGSWAKGFYWTVQAGLSIGFGVLTEKSALNLWATVLNICLGAGLAGVVLADYATKVGEEKDAWRNEIMLERSLAAAGHEQHKLRKRVRLAKRMIKELEAPAPKVTDSQLRWGKIRAHVTKRRPQQGSLLPDKEKILRLKRVVWRAKLGRHGRANAFQRVKLWLRIHRQKLSVLAANFVWLGVGVVYAIAKERWSPTRAIYFAVSSLSTAGLQGIPLASKDWQYAFVGVWCLVGVPLFAAGVGELAGLFVREDCEVEARAQEWGSYGESDWDAAVGALRSDPCGNFRRHLRIV
;
A
#
# COMPACT_ATOMS: atom_id res chain seq x y z
N MET A 1 -12.98 -91.96 -28.73
CA MET A 1 -12.32 -92.42 -27.48
C MET A 1 -10.90 -91.88 -27.51
N GLY A 2 -10.55 -91.02 -26.56
CA GLY A 2 -9.24 -90.38 -26.47
C GLY A 2 -9.31 -89.04 -25.76
N ASN A 3 -9.65 -89.05 -24.47
CA ASN A 3 -9.55 -87.88 -23.59
C ASN A 3 -8.08 -87.74 -23.18
N ALA A 4 -7.46 -86.61 -23.50
CA ALA A 4 -6.15 -86.22 -23.00
C ALA A 4 -6.35 -85.23 -21.85
N GLU A 5 -6.02 -85.68 -20.64
CA GLU A 5 -5.97 -84.89 -19.41
C GLU A 5 -4.79 -83.90 -19.48
N SER A 6 -5.07 -82.61 -19.38
CA SER A 6 -4.06 -81.58 -19.13
C SER A 6 -3.99 -81.29 -17.63
N GLY A 7 -2.88 -81.69 -17.00
CA GLY A 7 -2.59 -81.43 -15.59
C GLY A 7 -2.31 -79.96 -15.27
N PRO A 8 -2.36 -79.56 -13.98
CA PRO A 8 -2.21 -78.17 -13.56
C PRO A 8 -0.73 -77.75 -13.49
N GLU A 9 -0.38 -76.67 -14.20
CA GLU A 9 0.90 -75.97 -14.05
C GLU A 9 1.01 -75.29 -12.68
N THR A 10 1.87 -75.84 -11.84
CA THR A 10 2.39 -75.19 -10.62
C THR A 10 3.21 -73.97 -11.02
N LYS A 11 2.68 -72.76 -10.76
CA LYS A 11 3.45 -71.51 -10.85
C LYS A 11 4.44 -71.45 -9.69
N GLU A 12 5.70 -71.63 -10.04
CA GLU A 12 6.87 -71.43 -9.20
C GLU A 12 6.92 -69.96 -8.76
N GLN A 13 6.81 -69.75 -7.45
CA GLN A 13 6.72 -68.44 -6.83
C GLN A 13 8.15 -67.94 -6.57
N ASP A 14 8.71 -67.23 -7.55
CA ASP A 14 10.01 -66.57 -7.45
C ASP A 14 10.04 -65.62 -6.24
N SER A 15 10.86 -65.97 -5.27
CA SER A 15 11.13 -65.12 -4.11
C SER A 15 11.98 -63.93 -4.53
N PRO A 16 11.69 -62.70 -4.05
CA PRO A 16 12.46 -61.53 -4.42
C PRO A 16 13.91 -61.64 -3.93
N PRO A 17 14.90 -61.20 -4.73
CA PRO A 17 16.30 -61.25 -4.35
C PRO A 17 16.56 -60.38 -3.11
N PRO A 18 17.52 -60.79 -2.24
CA PRO A 18 17.87 -60.03 -1.04
C PRO A 18 18.38 -58.62 -1.41
N PRO A 19 18.09 -57.60 -0.58
CA PRO A 19 18.54 -56.25 -0.85
C PRO A 19 20.07 -56.16 -0.86
N PRO A 20 20.65 -55.32 -1.74
CA PRO A 20 22.10 -55.14 -1.81
C PRO A 20 22.66 -54.56 -0.50
N PRO A 21 23.88 -54.95 -0.10
CA PRO A 21 24.52 -54.48 1.11
C PRO A 21 24.69 -52.95 1.07
N ALA A 22 24.39 -52.30 2.21
CA ALA A 22 24.46 -50.85 2.37
C ALA A 22 25.85 -50.31 1.97
N ALA A 23 25.88 -49.39 1.01
CA ALA A 23 27.09 -48.71 0.58
C ALA A 23 27.73 -47.96 1.76
N ALA A 24 29.05 -48.12 1.92
CA ALA A 24 29.84 -47.41 2.91
C ALA A 24 29.74 -45.88 2.70
N PRO A 25 29.76 -45.07 3.78
CA PRO A 25 29.63 -43.62 3.69
C PRO A 25 30.80 -43.02 2.90
N GLU A 26 30.48 -42.33 1.79
CA GLU A 26 31.43 -41.54 1.01
C GLU A 26 32.03 -40.42 1.86
N ALA A 27 33.34 -40.25 1.75
CA ALA A 27 34.10 -39.20 2.42
C ALA A 27 33.68 -37.79 1.92
N PRO A 28 33.66 -36.78 2.80
CA PRO A 28 33.25 -35.43 2.43
C PRO A 28 34.25 -34.80 1.43
N PRO A 29 33.75 -34.06 0.41
CA PRO A 29 34.61 -33.39 -0.56
C PRO A 29 35.38 -32.21 0.06
N PRO A 30 36.58 -31.90 -0.47
CA PRO A 30 37.40 -30.79 0.02
C PRO A 30 36.76 -29.42 -0.27
N PRO A 31 37.01 -28.40 0.58
CA PRO A 31 36.42 -27.07 0.45
C PRO A 31 36.92 -26.36 -0.82
N ALA A 32 35.97 -25.84 -1.60
CA ALA A 32 36.21 -25.08 -2.82
C ALA A 32 36.91 -23.74 -2.52
N ALA A 33 37.96 -23.45 -3.27
CA ALA A 33 38.70 -22.20 -3.22
C ALA A 33 37.84 -21.02 -3.69
N ALA A 34 37.85 -19.93 -2.93
CA ALA A 34 37.13 -18.69 -3.22
C ALA A 34 37.74 -17.99 -4.44
N SER A 35 36.97 -17.83 -5.52
CA SER A 35 37.32 -17.03 -6.68
C SER A 35 36.96 -15.56 -6.46
N GLU A 36 37.94 -14.68 -6.63
CA GLU A 36 37.81 -13.22 -6.57
C GLU A 36 36.81 -12.67 -7.60
N ALA A 37 35.98 -11.72 -7.18
CA ALA A 37 34.99 -11.06 -8.01
C ALA A 37 35.61 -9.97 -8.92
N PRO A 38 35.19 -9.86 -10.19
CA PRO A 38 35.68 -8.83 -11.09
C PRO A 38 35.03 -7.46 -10.83
N LYS A 39 35.85 -6.40 -10.83
CA LYS A 39 35.43 -5.00 -10.72
C LYS A 39 34.73 -4.53 -12.00
N THR A 40 33.51 -4.04 -11.87
CA THR A 40 32.72 -3.39 -12.93
C THR A 40 33.19 -1.95 -13.18
N PRO A 41 33.26 -1.49 -14.45
CA PRO A 41 33.58 -0.11 -14.79
C PRO A 41 32.34 0.80 -14.78
N LEU A 42 32.58 2.05 -14.36
CA LEU A 42 31.63 3.16 -14.22
C LEU A 42 31.15 3.67 -15.60
N MET A 43 29.83 3.69 -15.84
CA MET A 43 29.21 4.30 -17.03
C MET A 43 28.97 5.81 -16.82
N THR A 44 29.29 6.61 -17.83
CA THR A 44 28.83 8.00 -18.00
C THR A 44 27.71 8.07 -19.06
N PRO A 45 26.75 9.02 -18.94
CA PRO A 45 25.62 9.14 -19.87
C PRO A 45 25.95 10.01 -21.11
N PRO A 46 25.35 9.73 -22.29
CA PRO A 46 25.51 10.56 -23.49
C PRO A 46 24.53 11.76 -23.55
N PRO A 47 24.87 12.83 -24.29
CA PRO A 47 24.04 14.02 -24.42
C PRO A 47 22.98 13.88 -25.52
N ILE A 48 21.73 14.23 -25.19
CA ILE A 48 20.59 14.28 -26.12
C ILE A 48 20.55 15.67 -26.79
N LYS A 49 20.80 15.72 -28.10
CA LYS A 49 20.38 16.85 -28.94
C LYS A 49 19.74 16.30 -30.21
N LYS A 50 18.62 16.95 -30.59
CA LYS A 50 17.89 16.92 -31.89
C LYS A 50 16.68 15.98 -31.95
N ALA A 51 15.54 16.51 -31.52
CA ALA A 51 14.22 16.17 -32.06
C ALA A 51 13.31 17.40 -31.96
N LYS A 52 13.53 18.40 -32.83
CA LYS A 52 12.75 19.66 -32.82
C LYS A 52 12.32 20.16 -34.21
N LEU A 53 12.17 19.26 -35.18
CA LEU A 53 11.88 19.65 -36.57
C LEU A 53 10.80 18.85 -37.30
N SER A 54 10.09 17.93 -36.63
CA SER A 54 9.00 17.16 -37.27
C SER A 54 7.57 17.62 -36.92
N LEU A 55 7.39 18.55 -35.97
CA LEU A 55 6.06 18.93 -35.46
C LEU A 55 5.48 20.23 -36.06
N LEU A 56 6.26 21.03 -36.80
CA LEU A 56 5.82 22.32 -37.35
C LEU A 56 5.02 22.23 -38.65
N LYS A 57 4.55 21.04 -39.06
CA LYS A 57 3.85 20.85 -40.34
C LYS A 57 2.37 20.45 -40.23
N SER A 58 1.80 20.37 -39.03
CA SER A 58 0.43 19.83 -38.84
C SER A 58 -0.62 20.83 -38.31
N LEU A 59 -0.31 22.12 -38.17
CA LEU A 59 -1.23 23.11 -37.59
C LEU A 59 -1.57 24.24 -38.57
N LYS A 60 -1.89 23.90 -39.83
CA LYS A 60 -2.31 24.90 -40.83
C LYS A 60 -3.76 24.79 -41.31
N ASP A 61 -4.54 23.83 -40.85
CA ASP A 61 -5.95 23.74 -41.24
C ASP A 61 -6.81 23.37 -40.04
N VAL A 62 -7.53 24.34 -39.48
CA VAL A 62 -8.99 24.32 -39.28
C VAL A 62 -9.38 25.73 -38.82
N ARG A 63 -10.04 26.46 -39.72
CA ARG A 63 -10.64 27.79 -39.53
C ARG A 63 -12.12 27.65 -39.83
N GLU A 64 -12.99 27.91 -38.85
CA GLU A 64 -14.37 28.35 -39.09
C GLU A 64 -14.79 29.42 -38.07
N PRO A 65 -15.47 30.50 -38.47
CA PRO A 65 -15.85 31.61 -37.61
C PRO A 65 -17.33 31.50 -37.19
N LEU A 66 -17.60 31.61 -35.88
CA LEU A 66 -18.96 31.77 -35.37
C LEU A 66 -19.06 33.09 -34.59
N SER A 67 -19.70 34.07 -35.25
CA SER A 67 -20.65 35.03 -34.67
C SER A 67 -20.23 35.76 -33.37
N GLN A 68 -19.27 36.68 -33.48
CA GLN A 68 -18.89 37.62 -32.40
C GLN A 68 -19.72 38.92 -32.36
N GLU A 69 -20.56 39.22 -33.36
CA GLU A 69 -21.20 40.54 -33.46
C GLU A 69 -22.28 40.80 -32.41
N LYS A 70 -22.96 39.77 -31.88
CA LYS A 70 -24.02 39.97 -30.87
C LYS A 70 -23.51 40.16 -29.43
N THR A 71 -22.26 39.82 -29.16
CA THR A 71 -21.67 39.98 -27.82
C THR A 71 -21.05 41.36 -27.66
N ILE A 72 -20.66 42.01 -28.77
CA ILE A 72 -20.01 43.32 -28.75
C ILE A 72 -21.02 44.45 -28.54
N GLU A 73 -22.24 44.37 -29.11
CA GLU A 73 -23.27 45.39 -28.88
C GLU A 73 -23.82 45.41 -27.45
N ALA A 74 -23.77 44.29 -26.72
CA ALA A 74 -24.18 44.25 -25.31
C ALA A 74 -23.13 44.84 -24.34
N LEU A 75 -21.88 44.99 -24.79
CA LEU A 75 -20.76 45.49 -23.98
C LEU A 75 -20.47 46.98 -24.18
N VAL A 76 -21.10 47.64 -25.17
CA VAL A 76 -20.86 49.05 -25.52
C VAL A 76 -21.89 50.01 -24.90
N ALA A 77 -22.90 49.50 -24.18
CA ALA A 77 -23.97 50.33 -23.60
C ALA A 77 -23.74 50.81 -22.14
N ASP A 78 -22.65 50.40 -21.48
CA ASP A 78 -22.27 50.86 -20.14
C ASP A 78 -21.03 51.79 -20.22
N GLU A 79 -21.23 53.00 -20.72
CA GLU A 79 -20.25 54.09 -20.60
C GLU A 79 -20.30 54.69 -19.19
N ASP A 80 -19.71 53.99 -18.22
CA ASP A 80 -19.19 54.56 -16.97
C ASP A 80 -18.11 53.63 -16.37
N PHE A 81 -17.33 52.97 -17.25
CA PHE A 81 -16.25 52.08 -16.86
C PHE A 81 -14.99 52.87 -16.51
N SER A 82 -14.73 53.00 -15.21
CA SER A 82 -13.50 53.59 -14.68
C SER A 82 -12.27 52.81 -15.14
N ASN A 83 -11.14 53.52 -15.31
CA ASN A 83 -9.82 52.97 -15.68
C ASN A 83 -9.31 51.85 -14.73
N GLU A 84 -10.00 51.60 -13.62
CA GLU A 84 -9.67 50.54 -12.65
C GLU A 84 -9.96 49.13 -13.19
N HIS A 85 -10.85 48.98 -14.18
CA HIS A 85 -11.14 47.68 -14.79
C HIS A 85 -10.14 47.29 -15.90
N LEU A 86 -9.54 48.27 -16.57
CA LEU A 86 -8.48 48.05 -17.57
C LEU A 86 -7.17 47.60 -16.91
N ASP A 87 -6.82 48.13 -15.73
CA ASP A 87 -5.66 47.65 -14.96
C ASP A 87 -5.87 46.23 -14.41
N ARG A 88 -7.11 45.85 -14.09
CA ARG A 88 -7.45 44.45 -13.72
C ARG A 88 -7.37 43.48 -14.89
N LEU A 89 -7.70 43.91 -16.10
CA LEU A 89 -7.58 43.07 -17.30
C LEU A 89 -6.11 42.98 -17.79
N ALA A 90 -5.32 44.05 -17.62
CA ALA A 90 -3.89 44.02 -17.92
C ALA A 90 -3.13 43.08 -16.96
N THR A 91 -3.49 43.07 -15.67
CA THR A 91 -2.88 42.16 -14.68
C THR A 91 -3.41 40.73 -14.69
N SER A 92 -4.61 40.47 -15.24
CA SER A 92 -5.09 39.09 -15.41
C SER A 92 -4.50 38.40 -16.65
N SER A 93 -4.08 39.16 -17.68
CA SER A 93 -3.62 38.59 -18.95
C SER A 93 -2.20 37.99 -18.92
N GLU A 94 -1.39 38.28 -17.89
CA GLU A 94 0.00 37.77 -17.78
C GLU A 94 0.13 36.45 -16.98
N SER A 95 -0.98 35.86 -16.51
CA SER A 95 -0.94 34.61 -15.71
C SER A 95 -1.59 33.38 -16.33
N GLU A 96 -2.17 33.48 -17.54
CA GLU A 96 -2.93 32.39 -18.16
C GLU A 96 -2.10 31.50 -19.12
N SER A 97 -0.79 31.73 -19.28
CA SER A 97 0.03 30.98 -20.25
C SER A 97 0.90 29.86 -19.67
N SER A 98 0.80 29.57 -18.36
CA SER A 98 1.62 28.52 -17.72
C SER A 98 0.86 27.22 -17.42
N ASP A 99 -0.48 27.22 -17.48
CA ASP A 99 -1.29 26.04 -17.13
C ASP A 99 -1.51 25.08 -18.32
N SER A 100 -1.16 25.47 -19.55
CA SER A 100 -1.38 24.62 -20.74
C SER A 100 -0.43 23.44 -20.84
N ASP A 101 0.79 23.55 -20.30
CA ASP A 101 1.83 22.53 -20.46
C ASP A 101 1.59 21.33 -19.52
N ASP A 102 1.07 21.57 -18.31
CA ASP A 102 0.78 20.51 -17.33
C ASP A 102 -0.35 19.57 -17.79
N ASP A 103 -1.32 20.09 -18.52
CA ASP A 103 -2.43 19.30 -19.07
C ASP A 103 -1.97 18.35 -20.18
N GLU A 104 -0.99 18.73 -21.00
CA GLU A 104 -0.47 17.87 -22.06
C GLU A 104 0.32 16.69 -21.48
N ASP A 105 1.15 16.95 -20.47
CA ASP A 105 1.94 15.91 -19.80
C ASP A 105 1.03 14.92 -19.05
N ARG A 106 -0.05 15.41 -18.43
CA ARG A 106 -1.06 14.54 -17.81
C ARG A 106 -1.74 13.63 -18.83
N ARG A 107 -2.11 14.14 -20.01
CA ARG A 107 -2.72 13.33 -21.08
C ARG A 107 -1.74 12.28 -21.61
N ARG A 108 -0.47 12.63 -21.80
CA ARG A 108 0.57 11.69 -22.24
C ARG A 108 0.78 10.57 -21.22
N PHE A 109 0.77 10.90 -19.94
CA PHE A 109 0.90 9.90 -18.86
C PHE A 109 -0.28 8.92 -18.84
N GLU A 110 -1.52 9.42 -18.98
CA GLU A 110 -2.70 8.55 -19.06
C GLU A 110 -2.70 7.68 -20.33
N LEU A 111 -2.29 8.22 -21.48
CA LEU A 111 -2.12 7.45 -22.72
C LEU A 111 -1.10 6.32 -22.53
N LEU A 112 0.04 6.60 -21.89
CA LEU A 112 1.07 5.61 -21.61
C LEU A 112 0.57 4.51 -20.66
N LYS A 113 -0.24 4.84 -19.65
CA LYS A 113 -0.88 3.83 -18.79
C LYS A 113 -1.81 2.92 -19.57
N VAL A 114 -2.67 3.49 -20.43
CA VAL A 114 -3.60 2.71 -21.26
C VAL A 114 -2.83 1.80 -22.22
N LEU A 115 -1.83 2.34 -22.92
CA LEU A 115 -0.98 1.56 -23.82
C LEU A 115 -0.24 0.44 -23.09
N ARG A 116 0.33 0.71 -21.91
CA ARG A 116 0.98 -0.30 -21.07
C ARG A 116 0.01 -1.42 -20.67
N ASN A 117 -1.22 -1.08 -20.29
CA ASN A 117 -2.23 -2.04 -19.88
C ASN A 117 -2.71 -2.90 -21.06
N VAL A 118 -2.90 -2.30 -22.23
CA VAL A 118 -3.27 -3.03 -23.46
C VAL A 118 -2.13 -3.93 -23.89
N PHE A 119 -0.90 -3.41 -23.94
CA PHE A 119 0.29 -4.18 -24.31
C PHE A 119 0.53 -5.36 -23.36
N SER A 120 0.36 -5.16 -22.05
CA SER A 120 0.46 -6.22 -21.05
C SER A 120 -0.58 -7.33 -21.28
N ARG A 121 -1.84 -6.97 -21.54
CA ARG A 121 -2.92 -7.95 -21.74
C ARG A 121 -2.77 -8.71 -23.05
N VAL A 122 -2.51 -8.01 -24.16
CA VAL A 122 -2.30 -8.61 -25.47
C VAL A 122 -1.01 -9.45 -25.45
N GLY A 123 0.06 -8.91 -24.86
CA GLY A 123 1.32 -9.61 -24.67
C GLY A 123 1.17 -10.90 -23.86
N LEU A 124 0.37 -10.89 -22.79
CA LEU A 124 0.06 -12.08 -21.99
C LEU A 124 -0.68 -13.14 -22.81
N VAL A 125 -1.69 -12.75 -23.60
CA VAL A 125 -2.42 -13.69 -24.45
C VAL A 125 -1.53 -14.27 -25.55
N LEU A 126 -0.75 -13.43 -26.23
CA LEU A 126 0.18 -13.86 -27.28
C LEU A 126 1.29 -14.76 -26.73
N TRP A 127 1.85 -14.42 -25.57
CA TRP A 127 2.82 -15.23 -24.86
C TRP A 127 2.23 -16.60 -24.51
N LEU A 128 1.05 -16.62 -23.87
CA LEU A 128 0.41 -17.84 -23.43
C LEU A 128 0.06 -18.75 -24.61
N LEU A 129 -0.62 -18.23 -25.64
CA LEU A 129 -1.01 -19.02 -26.81
C LEU A 129 0.20 -19.43 -27.67
N GLY A 130 1.16 -18.54 -27.86
CA GLY A 130 2.34 -18.77 -28.68
C GLY A 130 3.20 -19.91 -28.12
N PHE A 131 3.56 -19.84 -26.84
CA PHE A 131 4.33 -20.91 -26.20
C PHE A 131 3.50 -22.19 -26.04
N THR A 132 2.21 -22.09 -25.71
CA THR A 132 1.34 -23.27 -25.62
C THR A 132 1.32 -24.04 -26.94
N ALA A 133 1.10 -23.35 -28.05
CA ALA A 133 1.10 -23.94 -29.38
C ALA A 133 2.47 -24.55 -29.71
N PHE A 134 3.55 -23.80 -29.47
CA PHE A 134 4.91 -24.28 -29.70
C PHE A 134 5.18 -25.60 -28.97
N TYR A 135 4.94 -25.69 -27.66
CA TYR A 135 5.19 -26.91 -26.89
C TYR A 135 4.24 -28.05 -27.20
N ALA A 136 2.97 -27.73 -27.51
CA ALA A 136 2.01 -28.75 -27.95
C ALA A 136 2.56 -29.48 -29.18
N TYR A 137 3.08 -28.74 -30.17
CA TYR A 137 3.59 -29.35 -31.40
C TYR A 137 5.03 -29.89 -31.29
N SER A 138 5.91 -29.25 -30.52
CA SER A 138 7.34 -29.60 -30.50
C SER A 138 7.73 -30.63 -29.44
N ALA A 139 6.98 -30.73 -28.34
CA ALA A 139 7.40 -31.49 -27.15
C ALA A 139 6.39 -32.52 -26.66
N PHE A 140 5.09 -32.32 -26.90
CA PHE A 140 4.03 -33.09 -26.24
C PHE A 140 3.03 -33.75 -27.19
N ASP A 141 3.49 -34.18 -28.37
CA ASP A 141 2.71 -34.99 -29.33
C ASP A 141 1.34 -34.39 -29.71
N GLY A 142 1.25 -33.07 -29.80
CA GLY A 142 0.02 -32.34 -30.13
C GLY A 142 -0.90 -32.07 -28.94
N SER A 143 -0.55 -32.47 -27.71
CA SER A 143 -1.37 -32.23 -26.52
C SER A 143 -1.28 -30.76 -26.09
N TRP A 144 -2.30 -29.99 -26.45
CA TRP A 144 -2.47 -28.58 -26.06
C TRP A 144 -2.49 -28.38 -24.54
N ALA A 145 -3.06 -29.32 -23.79
CA ALA A 145 -3.16 -29.20 -22.34
C ALA A 145 -1.79 -29.33 -21.66
N LYS A 146 -0.94 -30.24 -22.13
CA LYS A 146 0.45 -30.37 -21.63
C LYS A 146 1.30 -29.18 -22.03
N GLY A 147 1.15 -28.70 -23.27
CA GLY A 147 1.79 -27.46 -23.74
C GLY A 147 1.42 -26.26 -22.87
N PHE A 148 0.13 -26.08 -22.59
CA PHE A 148 -0.37 -25.00 -21.75
C PHE A 148 0.14 -25.10 -20.32
N TYR A 149 0.06 -26.28 -19.72
CA TYR A 149 0.59 -26.55 -18.39
C TYR A 149 2.08 -26.21 -18.30
N TRP A 150 2.88 -26.65 -19.28
CA TRP A 150 4.30 -26.35 -19.35
C TRP A 150 4.57 -24.85 -19.47
N THR A 151 3.84 -24.17 -20.37
CA THR A 151 3.96 -22.71 -20.56
C THR A 151 3.75 -21.96 -19.26
N VAL A 152 2.67 -22.27 -18.53
CA VAL A 152 2.35 -21.62 -17.25
C VAL A 152 3.39 -21.98 -16.18
N GLN A 153 3.74 -23.25 -16.04
CA GLN A 153 4.66 -23.71 -15.00
C GLN A 153 6.06 -23.12 -15.18
N ALA A 154 6.60 -23.15 -16.39
CA ALA A 154 7.91 -22.58 -16.69
C ALA A 154 7.85 -21.04 -16.64
N GLY A 155 6.82 -20.44 -17.23
CA GLY A 155 6.67 -18.98 -17.28
C GLY A 155 6.52 -18.31 -15.92
N LEU A 156 5.85 -18.97 -14.98
CA LEU A 156 5.68 -18.50 -13.60
C LEU A 156 6.75 -19.05 -12.65
N SER A 157 7.79 -19.72 -13.17
CA SER A 157 8.88 -20.30 -12.40
C SER A 157 8.44 -21.25 -11.29
N ILE A 158 7.37 -22.02 -11.50
CA ILE A 158 6.86 -22.97 -10.51
C ILE A 158 7.76 -24.21 -10.44
N GLY A 159 8.12 -24.79 -11.59
CA GLY A 159 9.15 -25.84 -11.64
C GLY A 159 8.80 -27.21 -11.05
N PHE A 160 7.60 -27.76 -11.30
CA PHE A 160 7.22 -29.12 -10.90
C PHE A 160 8.15 -30.27 -11.35
N GLY A 161 8.93 -30.09 -12.42
CA GLY A 161 9.84 -31.12 -12.94
C GLY A 161 9.17 -32.37 -13.52
N VAL A 162 7.84 -32.37 -13.71
CA VAL A 162 7.09 -33.54 -14.19
C VAL A 162 7.35 -33.82 -15.65
N LEU A 163 7.42 -32.78 -16.47
CA LEU A 163 7.74 -32.86 -17.89
C LEU A 163 9.20 -32.43 -18.07
N THR A 164 9.90 -33.07 -18.99
CA THR A 164 11.30 -32.75 -19.29
C THR A 164 11.50 -32.64 -20.80
N GLU A 165 12.33 -31.69 -21.19
CA GLU A 165 12.62 -31.41 -22.59
C GLU A 165 13.79 -32.24 -23.06
N LYS A 166 13.67 -32.81 -24.27
CA LYS A 166 14.73 -33.62 -24.88
C LYS A 166 15.58 -32.85 -25.90
N SER A 167 15.04 -31.77 -26.47
CA SER A 167 15.66 -31.01 -27.55
C SER A 167 16.28 -29.71 -27.06
N ALA A 168 17.46 -29.37 -27.56
CA ALA A 168 18.14 -28.10 -27.28
C ALA A 168 17.30 -26.88 -27.68
N LEU A 169 16.50 -26.99 -28.75
CA LEU A 169 15.61 -25.92 -29.19
C LEU A 169 14.47 -25.68 -28.19
N ASN A 170 13.94 -26.73 -27.56
CA ASN A 170 12.92 -26.61 -26.53
C ASN A 170 13.49 -25.97 -25.26
N LEU A 171 14.73 -26.32 -24.89
CA LEU A 171 15.43 -25.67 -23.76
C LEU A 171 15.59 -24.16 -23.97
N TRP A 172 16.02 -23.73 -25.16
CA TRP A 172 16.11 -22.29 -25.49
C TRP A 172 14.75 -21.60 -25.47
N ALA A 173 13.72 -22.25 -26.01
CA ALA A 173 12.36 -21.74 -25.93
C ALA A 173 11.89 -21.61 -24.48
N THR A 174 12.27 -22.54 -23.59
CA THR A 174 11.96 -22.47 -22.16
C THR A 174 12.66 -21.32 -21.45
N VAL A 175 13.92 -21.05 -21.76
CA VAL A 175 14.61 -19.85 -21.25
C VAL A 175 13.87 -18.58 -21.66
N LEU A 176 13.46 -18.48 -22.93
CA LEU A 176 12.68 -17.34 -23.41
C LEU A 176 11.31 -17.26 -22.73
N ASN A 177 10.63 -18.40 -22.56
CA ASN A 177 9.34 -18.48 -21.90
C ASN A 177 9.41 -18.01 -20.44
N ILE A 178 10.45 -18.40 -19.71
CA ILE A 178 10.70 -17.96 -18.33
C ILE A 178 10.92 -16.45 -18.29
N CYS A 179 11.81 -15.91 -19.11
CA CYS A 179 12.12 -14.47 -19.14
C CYS A 179 10.87 -13.62 -19.44
N LEU A 180 10.09 -14.02 -20.46
CA LEU A 180 8.88 -13.29 -20.86
C LEU A 180 7.75 -13.48 -19.85
N GLY A 181 7.54 -14.70 -19.36
CA GLY A 181 6.52 -15.03 -18.37
C GLY A 181 6.74 -14.28 -17.06
N ALA A 182 7.96 -14.28 -16.53
CA ALA A 182 8.31 -13.54 -15.32
C ALA A 182 8.13 -12.02 -15.49
N GLY A 183 8.55 -11.48 -16.64
CA GLY A 183 8.35 -10.06 -16.96
C GLY A 183 6.86 -9.66 -17.00
N LEU A 184 6.04 -10.46 -17.69
CA LEU A 184 4.59 -10.22 -17.79
C LEU A 184 3.89 -10.38 -16.44
N ALA A 185 4.23 -11.41 -15.67
CA ALA A 185 3.71 -11.61 -14.32
C ALA A 185 4.07 -10.42 -13.41
N GLY A 186 5.30 -9.91 -13.50
CA GLY A 186 5.75 -8.72 -12.78
C GLY A 186 4.93 -7.47 -13.13
N VAL A 187 4.63 -7.25 -14.41
CA VAL A 187 3.79 -6.11 -14.85
C VAL A 187 2.36 -6.22 -14.29
N VAL A 188 1.77 -7.42 -14.32
CA VAL A 188 0.41 -7.65 -13.78
C VAL A 188 0.38 -7.42 -12.27
N LEU A 189 1.39 -7.92 -11.54
CA LEU A 189 1.53 -7.71 -10.10
C LEU A 189 1.76 -6.23 -9.76
N ALA A 190 2.55 -5.51 -10.55
CA ALA A 190 2.77 -4.08 -10.37
C ALA A 190 1.48 -3.28 -10.59
N ASP A 191 0.71 -3.57 -11.64
CA ASP A 191 -0.60 -2.93 -11.88
C ASP A 191 -1.58 -3.18 -10.73
N TYR A 192 -1.61 -4.41 -10.22
CA TYR A 192 -2.39 -4.75 -9.03
C TYR A 192 -1.94 -3.96 -7.80
N ALA A 193 -0.64 -3.93 -7.52
CA ALA A 193 -0.07 -3.19 -6.39
C ALA A 193 -0.39 -1.69 -6.48
N THR A 194 -0.36 -1.09 -7.67
CA THR A 194 -0.73 0.33 -7.86
C THR A 194 -2.20 0.58 -7.55
N LYS A 195 -3.12 -0.29 -8.01
CA LYS A 195 -4.56 -0.15 -7.73
C LYS A 195 -4.88 -0.26 -6.25
N VAL A 196 -4.25 -1.22 -5.57
CA VAL A 196 -4.40 -1.38 -4.12
C VAL A 196 -3.80 -0.18 -3.37
N GLY A 197 -2.71 0.41 -3.88
CA GLY A 197 -2.12 1.64 -3.36
C GLY A 197 -3.06 2.84 -3.46
N GLU A 198 -3.61 3.09 -4.65
CA GLU A 198 -4.54 4.19 -4.93
C GLU A 198 -5.79 4.12 -4.05
N GLU A 199 -6.38 2.92 -3.92
CA GLU A 199 -7.57 2.72 -3.08
C GLU A 199 -7.26 2.97 -1.59
N LYS A 200 -6.08 2.55 -1.14
CA LYS A 200 -5.62 2.78 0.24
C LYS A 200 -5.38 4.26 0.53
N ASP A 201 -4.83 5.01 -0.43
CA ASP A 201 -4.58 6.44 -0.25
C ASP A 201 -5.89 7.25 -0.28
N ALA A 202 -6.84 6.88 -1.15
CA ALA A 202 -8.18 7.45 -1.15
C ALA A 202 -8.87 7.29 0.21
N TRP A 203 -8.85 6.07 0.76
CA TRP A 203 -9.40 5.78 2.08
C TRP A 203 -8.69 6.52 3.22
N ARG A 204 -7.35 6.63 3.16
CA ARG A 204 -6.56 7.38 4.14
C ARG A 204 -6.94 8.86 4.14
N ASN A 205 -7.11 9.45 2.96
CA ASN A 205 -7.52 10.83 2.80
C ASN A 205 -8.94 11.06 3.35
N GLU A 206 -9.87 10.14 3.10
CA GLU A 206 -11.22 10.18 3.67
C GLU A 206 -11.18 10.17 5.22
N ILE A 207 -10.37 9.30 5.83
CA ILE A 207 -10.24 9.26 7.29
C ILE A 207 -9.55 10.49 7.86
N MET A 208 -8.54 11.04 7.17
CA MET A 208 -7.94 12.30 7.58
C MET A 208 -8.96 13.43 7.52
N LEU A 209 -9.82 13.45 6.50
CA LEU A 209 -10.92 14.41 6.36
C LEU A 209 -11.95 14.25 7.48
N GLU A 210 -12.38 13.02 7.80
CA GLU A 210 -13.31 12.79 8.91
C GLU A 210 -12.73 13.23 10.25
N ARG A 211 -11.43 12.98 10.49
CA ARG A 211 -10.74 13.41 11.70
C ARG A 211 -10.60 14.93 11.77
N SER A 212 -10.31 15.59 10.65
CA SER A 212 -10.21 17.05 10.59
C SER A 212 -11.58 17.70 10.80
N LEU A 213 -12.65 17.15 10.20
CA LEU A 213 -14.03 17.58 10.41
C LEU A 213 -14.49 17.35 11.85
N ALA A 214 -14.18 16.21 12.46
CA ALA A 214 -14.49 15.94 13.86
C ALA A 214 -13.73 16.88 14.81
N ALA A 215 -12.47 17.19 14.51
CA ALA A 215 -11.68 18.18 15.25
C ALA A 215 -12.26 19.59 15.11
N ALA A 216 -12.65 19.99 13.90
CA ALA A 216 -13.32 21.26 13.63
C ALA A 216 -14.68 21.35 14.34
N GLY A 217 -15.46 20.27 14.36
CA GLY A 217 -16.71 20.17 15.12
C GLY A 217 -16.49 20.30 16.63
N HIS A 218 -15.42 19.71 17.17
CA HIS A 218 -15.06 19.87 18.57
C HIS A 218 -14.63 21.31 18.88
N GLU A 219 -13.92 21.99 17.98
CA GLU A 219 -13.58 23.42 18.11
C GLU A 219 -14.84 24.29 18.04
N GLN A 220 -15.74 24.06 17.08
CA GLN A 220 -17.05 24.71 16.98
C GLN A 220 -17.86 24.58 18.28
N HIS A 221 -17.88 23.38 18.87
CA HIS A 221 -18.57 23.15 20.14
C HIS A 221 -17.89 23.88 21.32
N LYS A 222 -16.56 23.96 21.36
CA LYS A 222 -15.84 24.79 22.34
C LYS A 222 -16.18 26.27 22.16
N LEU A 223 -16.21 26.76 20.92
CA LEU A 223 -16.55 28.14 20.59
C LEU A 223 -17.97 28.49 21.05
N ARG A 224 -18.95 27.62 20.77
CA ARG A 224 -20.33 27.78 21.27
C ARG A 224 -20.40 27.82 22.80
N LYS A 225 -19.61 26.98 23.49
CA LYS A 225 -19.50 27.05 24.96
C LYS A 225 -18.93 28.38 25.44
N ARG A 226 -17.87 28.90 24.79
CA ARG A 226 -17.28 30.21 25.11
C ARG A 226 -18.26 31.36 24.88
N VAL A 227 -18.98 31.36 23.76
CA VAL A 227 -20.00 32.37 23.43
C VAL A 227 -21.15 32.35 24.45
N ARG A 228 -21.63 31.18 24.86
CA ARG A 228 -22.65 31.07 25.93
C ARG A 228 -22.15 31.63 27.27
N LEU A 229 -20.87 31.44 27.58
CA LEU A 229 -20.29 31.93 28.83
C LEU A 229 -20.12 33.46 28.79
N ALA A 230 -19.67 34.01 27.67
CA ALA A 230 -19.60 35.46 27.45
C ALA A 230 -20.99 36.14 27.55
N LYS A 231 -22.03 35.55 26.94
CA LYS A 231 -23.41 36.06 27.06
C LYS A 231 -23.91 36.08 28.51
N ARG A 232 -23.51 35.12 29.35
CA ARG A 232 -23.85 35.14 30.78
C ARG A 232 -23.16 36.28 31.52
N MET A 233 -21.88 36.52 31.25
CA MET A 233 -21.13 37.62 31.87
C MET A 233 -21.69 38.99 31.49
N ILE A 234 -22.05 39.20 30.23
CA ILE A 234 -22.70 40.45 29.78
C ILE A 234 -24.04 40.64 30.49
N LYS A 235 -24.85 39.57 30.59
CA LYS A 235 -26.13 39.62 31.30
C LYS A 235 -25.97 39.89 32.80
N GLU A 236 -24.90 39.41 33.43
CA GLU A 236 -24.56 39.75 34.82
C GLU A 236 -24.10 41.20 34.99
N LEU A 237 -23.43 41.78 33.99
CA LEU A 237 -23.02 43.20 34.00
C LEU A 237 -24.18 44.16 33.71
N GLU A 238 -25.14 43.76 32.87
CA GLU A 238 -26.36 44.53 32.56
C GLU A 238 -27.46 44.35 33.61
N ALA A 239 -27.34 43.37 34.50
CA ALA A 239 -28.27 43.22 35.60
C ALA A 239 -28.20 44.48 36.48
N PRO A 240 -29.34 45.14 36.75
CA PRO A 240 -29.38 46.34 37.57
C PRO A 240 -28.71 46.02 38.91
N ALA A 241 -27.74 46.85 39.29
CA ALA A 241 -26.92 46.64 40.48
C ALA A 241 -27.84 46.24 41.65
N PRO A 242 -27.60 45.08 42.29
CA PRO A 242 -28.44 44.65 43.39
C PRO A 242 -28.42 45.75 44.43
N LYS A 243 -29.62 46.19 44.87
CA LYS A 243 -29.77 47.20 45.91
C LYS A 243 -28.92 46.76 47.10
N VAL A 244 -27.83 47.48 47.34
CA VAL A 244 -26.85 47.16 48.38
C VAL A 244 -27.56 47.25 49.71
N THR A 245 -27.88 46.11 50.32
CA THR A 245 -28.39 46.06 51.68
C THR A 245 -27.29 46.51 52.65
N ASP A 246 -27.64 47.29 53.68
CA ASP A 246 -26.70 47.89 54.64
C ASP A 246 -25.74 46.90 55.31
N SER A 247 -26.10 45.62 55.36
CA SER A 247 -25.25 44.53 55.81
C SER A 247 -24.01 44.30 54.94
N GLN A 248 -24.09 44.51 53.62
CA GLN A 248 -22.96 44.36 52.69
C GLN A 248 -21.98 45.54 52.78
N LEU A 249 -22.47 46.74 53.09
CA LEU A 249 -21.64 47.92 53.36
C LEU A 249 -20.77 47.72 54.61
N ARG A 250 -21.28 46.99 55.61
CA ARG A 250 -20.51 46.57 56.81
C ARG A 250 -19.40 45.58 56.47
N TRP A 251 -19.65 44.60 55.59
CA TRP A 251 -18.64 43.62 55.18
C TRP A 251 -17.56 44.23 54.26
N GLY A 252 -17.90 45.25 53.47
CA GLY A 252 -16.92 46.01 52.67
C GLY A 252 -15.86 46.71 53.53
N LYS A 253 -16.27 47.29 54.67
CA LYS A 253 -15.33 47.90 55.64
C LYS A 253 -14.44 46.87 56.33
N ILE A 254 -14.94 45.67 56.64
CA ILE A 254 -14.15 44.60 57.25
C ILE A 254 -13.14 44.01 56.24
N ARG A 255 -13.53 43.82 54.96
CA ARG A 255 -12.60 43.36 53.92
C ARG A 255 -11.49 44.36 53.63
N ALA A 256 -11.78 45.65 53.60
CA ALA A 256 -10.78 46.70 53.39
C ALA A 256 -9.70 46.75 54.50
N HIS A 257 -10.00 46.24 55.71
CA HIS A 257 -9.02 46.12 56.79
C HIS A 257 -8.23 44.80 56.78
N VAL A 258 -8.80 43.72 56.24
CA VAL A 258 -8.13 42.41 56.21
C VAL A 258 -7.23 42.22 54.98
N THR A 259 -7.45 42.96 53.89
CA THR A 259 -6.59 42.91 52.69
C THR A 259 -5.62 44.09 52.62
N LYS A 260 -4.82 44.28 53.68
CA LYS A 260 -3.58 45.07 53.64
C LYS A 260 -2.38 44.21 53.17
N ARG A 261 -2.61 43.29 52.22
CA ARG A 261 -1.52 42.56 51.55
C ARG A 261 -1.13 43.34 50.31
N ARG A 262 0.17 43.65 50.23
CA ARG A 262 0.84 44.42 49.18
C ARG A 262 0.34 44.04 47.78
N PRO A 263 0.15 45.02 46.87
CA PRO A 263 -0.05 44.74 45.46
C PRO A 263 1.26 44.15 44.93
N GLN A 264 1.38 42.83 44.87
CA GLN A 264 2.29 42.24 43.91
C GLN A 264 1.66 42.44 42.53
N GLN A 265 2.24 43.35 41.76
CA GLN A 265 2.18 43.36 40.30
C GLN A 265 2.76 42.02 39.79
N GLY A 266 2.02 40.94 39.97
CA GLY A 266 2.24 39.67 39.30
C GLY A 266 1.17 39.56 38.23
N SER A 267 1.60 39.60 36.98
CA SER A 267 0.79 39.51 35.77
C SER A 267 -0.41 38.57 35.94
N LEU A 268 -1.61 39.15 35.89
CA LEU A 268 -2.90 38.48 35.91
C LEU A 268 -3.23 37.78 34.57
N LEU A 269 -2.21 37.48 33.77
CA LEU A 269 -2.34 36.59 32.64
C LEU A 269 -2.08 35.19 33.16
N PRO A 270 -3.07 34.29 33.16
CA PRO A 270 -2.87 32.91 33.57
C PRO A 270 -1.77 32.34 32.69
N ASP A 271 -0.64 32.11 33.34
CA ASP A 271 0.56 31.50 32.81
C ASP A 271 0.19 30.41 31.79
N LYS A 272 0.47 30.68 30.51
CA LYS A 272 0.09 29.81 29.38
C LYS A 272 0.54 28.37 29.65
N GLU A 273 1.63 28.19 30.40
CA GLU A 273 2.12 26.91 30.85
C GLU A 273 1.16 26.14 31.76
N LYS A 274 0.50 26.80 32.72
CA LYS A 274 -0.48 26.14 33.62
C LYS A 274 -1.70 25.67 32.84
N ILE A 275 -2.14 26.45 31.85
CA ILE A 275 -3.24 26.07 30.95
C ILE A 275 -2.82 24.89 30.04
N LEU A 276 -1.58 24.86 29.55
CA LEU A 276 -1.05 23.75 28.75
C LEU A 276 -0.84 22.47 29.57
N ARG A 277 -0.41 22.57 30.84
CA ARG A 277 -0.31 21.42 31.76
C ARG A 277 -1.69 20.85 32.07
N LEU A 278 -2.69 21.69 32.35
CA LEU A 278 -4.06 21.23 32.60
C LEU A 278 -4.67 20.57 31.35
N LYS A 279 -4.44 21.13 30.16
CA LYS A 279 -4.86 20.52 28.89
C LYS A 279 -4.22 19.14 28.69
N ARG A 280 -2.93 18.97 29.00
CA ARG A 280 -2.24 17.66 28.92
C ARG A 280 -2.83 16.61 29.86
N VAL A 281 -3.15 16.98 31.10
CA VAL A 281 -3.74 16.07 32.10
C VAL A 281 -5.18 15.68 31.70
N VAL A 282 -5.99 16.64 31.26
CA VAL A 282 -7.37 16.37 30.80
C VAL A 282 -7.38 15.52 29.53
N TRP A 283 -6.44 15.74 28.60
CA TRP A 283 -6.34 14.94 27.38
C TRP A 283 -5.93 13.48 27.70
N ARG A 284 -4.97 13.26 28.59
CA ARG A 284 -4.61 11.90 29.07
C ARG A 284 -5.75 11.22 29.82
N ALA A 285 -6.48 11.95 30.69
CA ALA A 285 -7.62 11.39 31.41
C ALA A 285 -8.80 11.04 30.49
N LYS A 286 -8.99 11.80 29.40
CA LYS A 286 -10.05 11.56 28.41
C LYS A 286 -9.71 10.37 27.50
N LEU A 287 -8.44 10.16 27.16
CA LEU A 287 -7.96 8.95 26.48
C LEU A 287 -8.06 7.70 27.36
N GLY A 288 -7.77 7.82 28.67
CA GLY A 288 -7.91 6.71 29.62
C GLY A 288 -9.34 6.20 29.80
N ARG A 289 -10.36 7.07 29.73
CA ARG A 289 -11.78 6.66 29.82
C ARG A 289 -12.34 6.03 28.55
N HIS A 290 -11.70 6.18 27.39
CA HIS A 290 -12.05 5.42 26.18
C HIS A 290 -11.34 4.05 26.12
N GLY A 291 -10.37 3.78 27.01
CA GLY A 291 -9.59 2.53 27.03
C GLY A 291 -10.36 1.25 27.38
N ARG A 292 -11.61 1.37 27.86
CA ARG A 292 -12.53 0.24 28.16
C ARG A 292 -13.77 0.19 27.27
N ALA A 293 -13.87 1.03 26.25
CA ALA A 293 -14.81 0.74 25.17
C ALA A 293 -14.46 -0.63 24.57
N ASN A 294 -15.48 -1.49 24.48
CA ASN A 294 -15.40 -2.94 24.28
C ASN A 294 -14.27 -3.33 23.32
N ALA A 295 -13.40 -4.27 23.71
CA ALA A 295 -12.40 -4.86 22.81
C ALA A 295 -13.03 -5.28 21.46
N PHE A 296 -14.29 -5.70 21.50
CA PHE A 296 -15.12 -5.98 20.33
C PHE A 296 -15.30 -4.79 19.36
N GLN A 297 -15.49 -3.57 19.85
CA GLN A 297 -15.57 -2.38 18.98
C GLN A 297 -14.23 -2.08 18.31
N ARG A 298 -13.11 -2.31 19.01
CA ARG A 298 -11.77 -2.18 18.43
C ARG A 298 -11.53 -3.25 17.35
N VAL A 299 -11.87 -4.50 17.64
CA VAL A 299 -11.78 -5.60 16.66
C VAL A 299 -12.71 -5.34 15.47
N LYS A 300 -13.95 -4.92 15.69
CA LYS A 300 -14.90 -4.59 14.61
C LYS A 300 -14.43 -3.41 13.76
N LEU A 301 -13.89 -2.36 14.38
CA LEU A 301 -13.31 -1.24 13.67
C LEU A 301 -12.07 -1.68 12.89
N TRP A 302 -11.20 -2.50 13.49
CA TRP A 302 -10.03 -3.06 12.85
C TRP A 302 -10.40 -3.95 11.65
N LEU A 303 -11.38 -4.85 11.79
CA LEU A 303 -11.90 -5.68 10.70
C LEU A 303 -12.51 -4.84 9.59
N ARG A 304 -13.20 -3.74 9.92
CA ARG A 304 -13.75 -2.82 8.92
C ARG A 304 -12.63 -2.07 8.19
N ILE A 305 -11.60 -1.62 8.91
CA ILE A 305 -10.40 -0.98 8.35
C ILE A 305 -9.63 -1.96 7.43
N HIS A 306 -9.52 -3.22 7.83
CA HIS A 306 -8.73 -4.24 7.11
C HIS A 306 -9.58 -5.11 6.19
N ARG A 307 -10.86 -4.77 5.94
CA ARG A 307 -11.80 -5.63 5.21
C ARG A 307 -11.28 -6.01 3.83
N GLN A 308 -10.70 -5.06 3.10
CA GLN A 308 -10.15 -5.30 1.75
C GLN A 308 -8.97 -6.26 1.80
N LYS A 309 -8.00 -6.02 2.70
CA LYS A 309 -6.84 -6.92 2.91
C LYS A 309 -7.28 -8.33 3.30
N LEU A 310 -8.23 -8.43 4.23
CA LEU A 310 -8.81 -9.70 4.65
C LEU A 310 -9.57 -10.38 3.52
N SER A 311 -10.17 -9.62 2.60
CA SER A 311 -10.86 -10.20 1.44
C SER A 311 -9.89 -10.85 0.45
N VAL A 312 -8.74 -10.24 0.21
CA VAL A 312 -7.66 -10.81 -0.63
C VAL A 312 -7.09 -12.07 0.02
N LEU A 313 -6.88 -12.03 1.35
CA LEU A 313 -6.42 -13.19 2.10
C LEU A 313 -7.46 -14.32 2.11
N ALA A 314 -8.74 -13.99 2.28
CA ALA A 314 -9.83 -14.97 2.20
C ALA A 314 -9.94 -15.58 0.80
N ALA A 315 -9.82 -14.77 -0.26
CA ALA A 315 -9.79 -15.26 -1.63
C ALA A 315 -8.64 -16.24 -1.85
N ASN A 316 -7.46 -15.97 -1.28
CA ASN A 316 -6.32 -16.89 -1.29
C ASN A 316 -6.61 -18.22 -0.59
N PHE A 317 -7.19 -18.20 0.61
CA PHE A 317 -7.55 -19.43 1.31
C PHE A 317 -8.62 -20.24 0.58
N VAL A 318 -9.62 -19.57 -0.01
CA VAL A 318 -10.63 -20.23 -0.85
C VAL A 318 -9.96 -20.86 -2.07
N TRP A 319 -9.06 -20.15 -2.76
CA TRP A 319 -8.36 -20.63 -3.95
C TRP A 319 -7.39 -21.79 -3.65
N LEU A 320 -6.69 -21.74 -2.52
CA LEU A 320 -5.91 -22.86 -1.97
C LEU A 320 -6.81 -24.07 -1.72
N GLY A 321 -7.99 -23.85 -1.12
CA GLY A 321 -8.99 -24.89 -0.89
C GLY A 321 -9.41 -25.61 -2.17
N VAL A 322 -9.58 -24.88 -3.29
CA VAL A 322 -9.88 -25.48 -4.60
C VAL A 322 -8.79 -26.47 -5.02
N GLY A 323 -7.51 -26.10 -4.87
CA GLY A 323 -6.37 -26.99 -5.18
C GLY A 323 -6.31 -28.22 -4.28
N VAL A 324 -6.58 -28.06 -2.98
CA VAL A 324 -6.63 -29.17 -2.02
C VAL A 324 -7.76 -30.15 -2.34
N VAL A 325 -8.98 -29.63 -2.57
CA VAL A 325 -10.15 -30.45 -2.91
C VAL A 325 -9.91 -31.21 -4.22
N TYR A 326 -9.34 -30.55 -5.23
CA TYR A 326 -8.95 -31.20 -6.49
C TYR A 326 -7.98 -32.36 -6.26
N ALA A 327 -6.89 -32.13 -5.52
CA ALA A 327 -5.87 -33.13 -5.24
C ALA A 327 -6.42 -34.35 -4.47
N ILE A 328 -7.33 -34.14 -3.50
CA ILE A 328 -7.98 -35.24 -2.78
C ILE A 328 -8.94 -35.99 -3.71
N ALA A 329 -9.81 -35.27 -4.44
CA ALA A 329 -10.89 -35.89 -5.21
C ALA A 329 -10.40 -36.62 -6.47
N LYS A 330 -9.35 -36.11 -7.13
CA LYS A 330 -8.88 -36.64 -8.41
C LYS A 330 -7.61 -37.48 -8.28
N GLU A 331 -6.64 -37.00 -7.52
CA GLU A 331 -5.36 -37.72 -7.34
C GLU A 331 -5.40 -38.70 -6.16
N ARG A 332 -6.48 -38.71 -5.37
CA ARG A 332 -6.63 -39.54 -4.16
C ARG A 332 -5.47 -39.35 -3.18
N TRP A 333 -4.90 -38.15 -3.13
CA TRP A 333 -3.82 -37.85 -2.20
C TRP A 333 -4.34 -37.71 -0.77
N SER A 334 -3.45 -37.98 0.19
CA SER A 334 -3.74 -37.66 1.59
C SER A 334 -3.92 -36.14 1.77
N PRO A 335 -4.73 -35.69 2.75
CA PRO A 335 -4.95 -34.26 2.99
C PRO A 335 -3.65 -33.47 3.17
N THR A 336 -2.65 -34.04 3.85
CA THR A 336 -1.34 -33.42 4.04
C THR A 336 -0.61 -33.20 2.72
N ARG A 337 -0.59 -34.21 1.83
CA ARG A 337 0.03 -34.10 0.51
C ARG A 337 -0.71 -33.12 -0.39
N ALA A 338 -2.05 -33.07 -0.27
CA ALA A 338 -2.87 -32.12 -1.01
C ALA A 338 -2.62 -30.67 -0.59
N ILE A 339 -2.49 -30.39 0.71
CA ILE A 339 -2.10 -29.06 1.23
C ILE A 339 -0.69 -28.71 0.77
N TYR A 340 0.25 -29.65 0.89
CA TYR A 340 1.63 -29.45 0.45
C TYR A 340 1.71 -29.13 -1.05
N PHE A 341 0.98 -29.85 -1.89
CA PHE A 341 0.83 -29.54 -3.31
C PHE A 341 0.28 -28.13 -3.52
N ALA A 342 -0.82 -27.79 -2.85
CA ALA A 342 -1.49 -26.51 -3.05
C ALA A 342 -0.56 -25.33 -2.70
N VAL A 343 0.06 -25.39 -1.52
CA VAL A 343 0.96 -24.32 -1.04
C VAL A 343 2.22 -24.25 -1.89
N SER A 344 2.91 -25.38 -2.13
CA SER A 344 4.16 -25.38 -2.91
C SER A 344 3.98 -24.92 -4.36
N SER A 345 2.82 -25.21 -4.96
CA SER A 345 2.51 -24.77 -6.33
C SER A 345 2.30 -23.26 -6.40
N LEU A 346 1.48 -22.70 -5.51
CA LEU A 346 1.14 -21.27 -5.52
C LEU A 346 2.29 -20.38 -5.00
N SER A 347 3.15 -20.92 -4.13
CA SER A 347 4.37 -20.26 -3.70
C SER A 347 5.55 -20.43 -4.68
N THR A 348 5.28 -20.99 -5.87
CA THR A 348 6.28 -21.26 -6.93
C THR A 348 7.47 -22.12 -6.47
N ALA A 349 7.28 -22.97 -5.46
CA ALA A 349 8.30 -23.93 -5.03
C ALA A 349 8.24 -25.24 -5.85
N GLY A 350 7.07 -25.59 -6.37
CA GLY A 350 6.89 -26.70 -7.32
C GLY A 350 7.26 -28.09 -6.81
N LEU A 351 7.35 -28.31 -5.50
CA LEU A 351 7.94 -29.54 -4.95
C LEU A 351 7.11 -30.81 -5.20
N GLN A 352 5.82 -30.67 -5.48
CA GLN A 352 4.94 -31.78 -5.82
C GLN A 352 4.20 -31.44 -7.11
N GLY A 353 4.41 -32.22 -8.17
CA GLY A 353 3.63 -32.14 -9.40
C GLY A 353 2.55 -33.23 -9.50
N ILE A 354 1.68 -33.10 -10.50
CA ILE A 354 0.73 -34.15 -10.88
C ILE A 354 1.45 -35.35 -11.54
N PRO A 355 0.94 -36.59 -11.42
CA PRO A 355 1.58 -37.75 -12.04
C PRO A 355 1.64 -37.64 -13.56
N LEU A 356 2.69 -38.19 -14.18
CA LEU A 356 2.86 -38.26 -15.65
C LEU A 356 1.72 -39.02 -16.37
N ALA A 357 1.08 -39.96 -15.69
CA ALA A 357 -0.03 -40.76 -16.21
C ALA A 357 -1.40 -40.04 -16.13
N SER A 358 -1.41 -38.76 -15.72
CA SER A 358 -2.63 -37.96 -15.62
C SER A 358 -3.27 -37.72 -16.99
N LYS A 359 -4.59 -37.52 -16.99
CA LYS A 359 -5.33 -37.17 -18.20
C LYS A 359 -5.03 -35.73 -18.61
N ASP A 360 -5.06 -35.43 -19.91
CA ASP A 360 -4.76 -34.10 -20.45
C ASP A 360 -5.53 -32.95 -19.78
N TRP A 361 -6.84 -33.13 -19.51
CA TRP A 361 -7.63 -32.09 -18.84
C TRP A 361 -7.11 -31.73 -17.43
N GLN A 362 -6.41 -32.64 -16.75
CA GLN A 362 -5.82 -32.40 -15.43
C GLN A 362 -4.65 -31.41 -15.53
N TYR A 363 -3.83 -31.51 -16.58
CA TYR A 363 -2.79 -30.54 -16.89
C TYR A 363 -3.38 -29.16 -17.17
N ALA A 364 -4.45 -29.09 -17.97
CA ALA A 364 -5.15 -27.83 -18.25
C ALA A 364 -5.71 -27.22 -16.97
N PHE A 365 -6.35 -28.02 -16.11
CA PHE A 365 -6.89 -27.56 -14.84
C PHE A 365 -5.78 -26.97 -13.94
N VAL A 366 -4.68 -27.71 -13.73
CA VAL A 366 -3.58 -27.22 -12.88
C VAL A 366 -2.94 -25.98 -13.48
N GLY A 367 -2.79 -25.91 -14.82
CA GLY A 367 -2.32 -24.72 -15.51
C GLY A 367 -3.20 -23.50 -15.23
N VAL A 368 -4.53 -23.60 -15.36
CA VAL A 368 -5.46 -22.49 -15.08
C VAL A 368 -5.41 -22.11 -13.60
N TRP A 369 -5.41 -23.11 -12.73
CA TRP A 369 -5.38 -22.90 -11.28
C TRP A 369 -4.10 -22.19 -10.83
N CYS A 370 -2.94 -22.54 -11.39
CA CYS A 370 -1.67 -21.86 -11.15
C CYS A 370 -1.61 -20.46 -11.79
N LEU A 371 -2.11 -20.30 -13.01
CA LEU A 371 -2.10 -19.02 -13.74
C LEU A 371 -2.84 -17.91 -12.97
N VAL A 372 -3.96 -18.26 -12.34
CA VAL A 372 -4.72 -17.33 -11.48
C VAL A 372 -4.17 -17.31 -10.05
N GLY A 373 -3.80 -18.47 -9.53
CA GLY A 373 -3.45 -18.64 -8.13
C GLY A 373 -2.12 -18.01 -7.74
N VAL A 374 -1.09 -18.07 -8.60
CA VAL A 374 0.23 -17.51 -8.27
C VAL A 374 0.17 -15.99 -8.10
N PRO A 375 -0.42 -15.19 -9.02
CA PRO A 375 -0.56 -13.76 -8.80
C PRO A 375 -1.43 -13.42 -7.58
N LEU A 376 -2.50 -14.18 -7.35
CA LEU A 376 -3.36 -13.99 -6.18
C LEU A 376 -2.60 -14.26 -4.87
N PHE A 377 -1.79 -15.31 -4.84
CA PHE A 377 -0.96 -15.70 -3.69
C PHE A 377 0.13 -14.67 -3.42
N ALA A 378 0.81 -14.19 -4.46
CA ALA A 378 1.79 -13.12 -4.35
C ALA A 378 1.16 -11.83 -3.79
N ALA A 379 -0.03 -11.45 -4.27
CA ALA A 379 -0.79 -10.32 -3.73
C ALA A 379 -1.14 -10.50 -2.25
N GLY A 380 -1.60 -11.69 -1.86
CA GLY A 380 -1.93 -12.00 -0.45
C GLY A 380 -0.72 -11.94 0.47
N VAL A 381 0.40 -12.52 0.07
CA VAL A 381 1.66 -12.50 0.83
C VAL A 381 2.24 -11.08 0.89
N GLY A 382 2.15 -10.30 -0.18
CA GLY A 382 2.57 -8.89 -0.20
C GLY A 382 1.81 -8.04 0.82
N GLU A 383 0.49 -8.23 0.93
CA GLU A 383 -0.33 -7.56 1.96
C GLU A 383 0.04 -8.00 3.37
N LEU A 384 0.34 -9.29 3.57
CA LEU A 384 0.77 -9.83 4.86
C LEU A 384 2.14 -9.27 5.27
N ALA A 385 3.11 -9.24 4.35
CA ALA A 385 4.43 -8.65 4.57
C ALA A 385 4.32 -7.16 4.92
N GLY A 386 3.41 -6.44 4.25
CA GLY A 386 3.12 -5.05 4.55
C GLY A 386 2.49 -4.79 5.93
N LEU A 387 1.98 -5.82 6.63
CA LEU A 387 1.58 -5.69 8.03
C LEU A 387 2.80 -5.69 8.96
N PHE A 388 3.78 -6.56 8.70
CA PHE A 388 4.99 -6.66 9.52
C PHE A 388 5.94 -5.47 9.30
N VAL A 389 6.21 -5.09 8.05
CA VAL A 389 7.15 -4.00 7.73
C VAL A 389 6.69 -2.64 8.25
N ARG A 390 5.38 -2.40 8.37
CA ARG A 390 4.87 -1.12 8.88
C ARG A 390 5.16 -0.89 10.34
N GLU A 391 5.20 -1.95 11.14
CA GLU A 391 5.50 -1.81 12.56
C GLU A 391 6.92 -1.28 12.75
N ASP A 392 7.87 -1.77 11.95
CA ASP A 392 9.26 -1.32 11.98
C ASP A 392 9.42 0.11 11.46
N CYS A 393 8.82 0.43 10.30
CA CYS A 393 8.94 1.79 9.74
C CYS A 393 8.25 2.85 10.62
N GLU A 394 7.15 2.54 11.31
CA GLU A 394 6.51 3.48 12.22
C GLU A 394 7.35 3.70 13.49
N VAL A 395 8.04 2.66 13.98
CA VAL A 395 8.96 2.78 15.10
C VAL A 395 10.16 3.65 14.71
N GLU A 396 10.75 3.43 13.53
CA GLU A 396 11.85 4.26 13.02
C GLU A 396 11.43 5.69 12.73
N ALA A 397 10.29 5.92 12.09
CA ALA A 397 9.79 7.26 11.81
C ALA A 397 9.51 8.05 13.11
N ARG A 398 8.95 7.38 14.14
CA ARG A 398 8.80 8.00 15.46
C ARG A 398 10.14 8.23 16.14
N ALA A 399 11.09 7.33 16.00
CA ALA A 399 12.44 7.51 16.54
C ALA A 399 13.14 8.71 15.88
N GLN A 400 12.98 8.91 14.57
CA GLN A 400 13.50 10.09 13.86
C GLN A 400 12.78 11.38 14.28
N GLU A 401 11.46 11.36 14.44
CA GLU A 401 10.70 12.52 14.93
C GLU A 401 11.13 12.90 16.36
N TRP A 402 11.34 11.90 17.22
CA TRP A 402 11.81 12.12 18.59
C TRP A 402 13.28 12.55 18.66
N GLY A 403 14.12 12.04 17.75
CA GLY A 403 15.50 12.49 17.59
C GLY A 403 15.59 13.93 17.10
N SER A 404 14.69 14.34 16.19
CA SER A 404 14.62 15.72 15.70
C SER A 404 14.09 16.71 16.74
N TYR A 405 13.17 16.29 17.61
CA TYR A 405 12.79 17.05 18.81
C TYR A 405 13.89 17.05 19.89
N GLY A 406 14.89 16.18 19.73
CA GLY A 406 15.93 15.87 20.71
C GLY A 406 17.09 16.86 20.76
N GLU A 407 17.37 17.60 19.70
CA GLU A 407 18.60 18.42 19.64
C GLU A 407 18.29 19.91 19.61
N SER A 408 17.47 20.39 18.68
CA SER A 408 17.15 21.83 18.57
C SER A 408 16.22 22.34 19.68
N ASP A 409 15.23 21.55 20.08
CA ASP A 409 14.29 21.91 21.17
C ASP A 409 14.94 21.73 22.55
N TRP A 410 15.88 20.79 22.69
CA TRP A 410 16.72 20.70 23.89
C TRP A 410 17.76 21.81 23.95
N ASP A 411 18.40 22.17 22.84
CA ASP A 411 19.32 23.30 22.79
C ASP A 411 18.60 24.63 22.97
N ALA A 412 17.36 24.77 22.48
CA ALA A 412 16.51 25.92 22.77
C ALA A 412 16.10 25.97 24.25
N ALA A 413 15.77 24.82 24.85
CA ALA A 413 15.45 24.74 26.28
C ALA A 413 16.69 25.01 27.17
N VAL A 414 17.85 24.45 26.82
CA VAL A 414 19.13 24.66 27.51
C VAL A 414 19.65 26.07 27.29
N GLY A 415 19.47 26.62 26.10
CA GLY A 415 19.75 28.00 25.74
C GLY A 415 18.91 28.97 26.56
N ALA A 416 17.60 28.75 26.64
CA ALA A 416 16.69 29.51 27.50
C ALA A 416 17.06 29.41 28.99
N LEU A 417 17.56 28.26 29.43
CA LEU A 417 18.10 28.05 30.78
C LEU A 417 19.44 28.76 31.03
N ARG A 418 20.29 28.92 30.02
CA ARG A 418 21.57 29.65 30.11
C ARG A 418 21.38 31.16 30.02
N SER A 419 20.36 31.64 29.30
CA SER A 419 20.08 33.05 29.09
C SER A 419 19.21 33.68 30.18
N ASP A 420 19.06 33.04 31.34
CA ASP A 420 18.38 33.63 32.51
C ASP A 420 19.43 34.27 33.44
N PRO A 421 19.80 35.56 33.24
CA PRO A 421 20.89 36.23 33.96
C PRO A 421 20.60 36.44 35.46
N CYS A 422 19.39 36.13 35.93
CA CYS A 422 18.98 36.42 37.31
C CYS A 422 19.19 35.27 38.30
N GLY A 423 19.76 34.11 37.91
CA GLY A 423 20.23 33.10 38.86
C GLY A 423 19.17 32.47 39.80
N ASN A 424 17.88 32.71 39.56
CA ASN A 424 16.80 32.28 40.45
C ASN A 424 16.42 30.80 40.32
N PHE A 425 16.90 30.12 39.27
CA PHE A 425 16.50 28.74 38.96
C PHE A 425 17.12 27.68 39.89
N ARG A 426 18.22 28.01 40.59
CA ARG A 426 18.87 27.09 41.56
C ARG A 426 17.99 26.73 42.77
N ARG A 427 16.89 27.44 43.01
CA ARG A 427 15.97 27.16 44.13
C ARG A 427 14.86 26.16 43.80
N HIS A 428 14.55 25.91 42.53
CA HIS A 428 13.44 25.01 42.17
C HIS A 428 13.85 23.58 41.83
N LEU A 429 15.13 23.30 41.52
CA LEU A 429 15.59 21.94 41.25
C LEU A 429 15.95 21.12 42.52
N ARG A 430 15.80 21.68 43.73
CA ARG A 430 16.07 20.97 44.98
C ARG A 430 14.82 20.30 45.59
N ILE A 431 13.71 20.26 44.85
CA ILE A 431 12.45 19.60 45.25
C ILE A 431 11.95 18.76 44.07
N VAL A 432 12.73 17.77 43.64
CA VAL A 432 12.28 16.57 42.93
C VAL A 432 13.13 15.42 43.41
#